data_AF-A0A2W5T3E1-F1
#
_entry.id   AF-A0A2W5T3E1-F1
#
_cell.length_a   1.000
_cell.length_b   1.000
_cell.length_c   1.000
_cell.angle_alpha   90.00
_cell.angle_beta   90.00
_cell.angle_gamma   90.00
#
_symmetry.space_group_name_H-M   'P 1'
#
loop_
_entity.id
_entity.type
_entity.pdbx_description
1 polymer ?
#
loop_
_entity_poly.entity_id
_entity_poly.type
_entity_poly.pdbx_seq_one_letter_code
_entity_poly.pdbx_strand_id
1 'polypeptide(L)'
;MKNKTDVQGSVAGSTWVALSVGIALLVLLLIFIIQNMESVTLTVFFWTVSFPAGVGFLLAAIIGAVIMLSVGSVRMFQLRRQIHQQKK
;
A
#
# COMPACT_ATOMS: atom_id res chain seq x y z
N MET A 1 35.54 2.70 -25.55
CA MET A 1 34.07 2.65 -25.78
C MET A 1 33.43 2.17 -24.47
N LYS A 2 32.48 2.94 -23.91
CA LYS A 2 31.93 2.75 -22.55
C LYS A 2 31.08 1.48 -22.48
N ASN A 3 31.57 0.44 -21.81
CA ASN A 3 30.77 -0.73 -21.48
C ASN A 3 29.97 -0.40 -20.21
N LYS A 4 28.76 0.13 -20.38
CA LYS A 4 27.84 0.33 -19.25
C LYS A 4 27.19 -1.02 -18.96
N THR A 5 27.74 -1.75 -17.99
CA THR A 5 26.99 -2.79 -17.30
C THR A 5 25.87 -2.11 -16.54
N ASP A 6 24.76 -1.86 -17.24
CA ASP A 6 23.52 -1.43 -16.63
C ASP A 6 23.02 -2.63 -15.83
N VAL A 7 23.36 -2.66 -14.53
CA VAL A 7 22.78 -3.60 -13.59
C VAL A 7 21.28 -3.30 -13.57
N GLN A 8 20.53 -4.02 -14.40
CA GLN A 8 19.07 -3.97 -14.42
C GLN A 8 18.59 -4.16 -12.99
N GLY A 9 17.91 -3.14 -12.45
CA GLY A 9 17.43 -3.15 -11.08
C GLY A 9 16.68 -4.46 -10.81
N SER A 10 17.26 -5.31 -9.95
CA SER A 10 16.67 -6.60 -9.63
C SER A 10 15.32 -6.35 -8.95
N VAL A 11 14.27 -7.00 -9.46
CA VAL A 11 12.91 -6.93 -8.90
C VAL A 11 12.94 -7.25 -7.39
N ALA A 12 13.84 -8.15 -6.97
CA ALA A 12 14.06 -8.49 -5.57
C ALA A 12 14.46 -7.28 -4.71
N GLY A 13 15.31 -6.37 -5.22
CA GLY A 13 15.72 -5.15 -4.51
C GLY A 13 14.56 -4.17 -4.36
N SER A 14 13.75 -3.99 -5.41
CA SER A 14 12.58 -3.11 -5.35
C SER A 14 11.49 -3.62 -4.40
N THR A 15 11.28 -4.94 -4.34
CA THR A 15 10.31 -5.56 -3.43
C THR A 15 10.72 -5.41 -1.97
N TRP A 16 12.01 -5.57 -1.67
CA TRP A 16 12.52 -5.40 -0.30
C TRP A 16 12.32 -3.97 0.20
N VAL A 17 12.62 -2.96 -0.61
CA VAL A 17 12.39 -1.55 -0.25
C VAL A 17 10.90 -1.27 -0.02
N ALA A 18 10.03 -1.77 -0.91
CA ALA A 18 8.59 -1.61 -0.75
C ALA A 18 8.05 -2.27 0.53
N LEU A 19 8.56 -3.47 0.87
CA LEU A 19 8.19 -4.18 2.08
C LEU A 19 8.64 -3.42 3.34
N SER A 20 9.89 -2.93 3.36
CA SER A 20 10.42 -2.13 4.47
C SER A 20 9.61 -0.86 4.70
N VAL A 21 9.29 -0.11 3.63
CA VAL A 21 8.48 1.11 3.71
C VAL A 21 7.06 0.78 4.17
N GLY A 22 6.46 -0.29 3.64
CA GLY A 22 5.13 -0.75 4.04
C GLY A 22 5.05 -1.09 5.53
N ILE A 23 6.04 -1.82 6.06
CA ILE A 23 6.12 -2.16 7.49
C ILE A 23 6.29 -0.89 8.34
N ALA A 24 7.18 0.03 7.93
CA ALA A 24 7.38 1.29 8.65
C ALA A 24 6.10 2.13 8.74
N LEU A 25 5.35 2.23 7.63
CA LEU A 25 4.04 2.89 7.59
C LEU A 25 3.02 2.20 8.50
N LEU A 26 2.99 0.86 8.50
CA LEU A 26 2.11 0.07 9.34
C LEU A 26 2.38 0.32 10.83
N VAL A 27 3.67 0.35 11.23
CA VAL A 27 4.07 0.65 12.60
C VAL A 27 3.64 2.07 12.99
N LEU A 28 3.87 3.06 12.13
CA LEU A 28 3.48 4.46 12.40
C LEU A 28 1.96 4.59 12.57
N LEU A 29 1.20 3.91 11.70
CA LEU A 29 -0.25 3.83 11.81
C LEU A 29 -0.69 3.20 13.13
N LEU A 30 -0.08 2.09 13.55
CA LEU A 30 -0.41 1.43 14.82
C LEU A 30 -0.12 2.34 16.02
N ILE A 31 1.02 3.03 16.02
CA ILE A 31 1.35 4.03 17.05
C ILE A 31 0.26 5.10 17.11
N PHE A 32 -0.12 5.63 15.95
CA PHE A 32 -1.16 6.65 15.85
C PHE A 32 -2.52 6.14 16.36
N ILE A 33 -2.91 4.91 16.03
CA ILE A 33 -4.13 4.25 16.54
C ILE A 33 -4.09 4.15 18.07
N ILE A 34 -3.02 3.61 18.63
CA ILE A 34 -2.90 3.36 20.08
C ILE A 34 -2.85 4.69 20.85
N GLN A 35 -2.18 5.71 20.31
CA GLN A 35 -2.13 7.03 20.92
C GLN A 35 -3.47 7.79 20.83
N ASN A 36 -4.28 7.53 19.80
CA ASN A 36 -5.54 8.22 19.53
C ASN A 36 -6.74 7.26 19.71
N MET A 37 -6.79 6.57 20.85
CA MET A 37 -7.92 5.70 21.24
C MET A 37 -9.15 6.48 21.73
N GLU A 38 -9.11 7.81 21.69
CA GLU A 38 -10.23 8.65 22.10
C GLU A 38 -11.44 8.43 21.18
N SER A 39 -12.62 8.34 21.79
CA SER A 39 -13.86 8.08 21.07
C SER A 39 -14.35 9.34 20.39
N VAL A 40 -14.34 9.34 19.05
CA VAL A 40 -14.85 10.46 18.26
C VAL A 40 -16.28 10.15 17.85
N THR A 41 -17.17 11.11 18.07
CA THR A 41 -18.55 11.03 17.60
C THR A 41 -18.61 11.57 16.18
N LEU A 42 -18.82 10.69 15.20
CA LEU A 42 -19.06 11.10 13.83
C LEU A 42 -20.55 11.21 13.57
N THR A 43 -20.95 12.35 13.01
CA THR A 43 -22.30 12.56 12.51
C THR A 43 -22.24 12.57 10.99
N VAL A 44 -22.85 11.55 10.36
CA VAL A 44 -22.89 11.40 8.89
C VAL A 44 -24.35 11.48 8.46
N PHE A 45 -24.72 12.60 7.83
CA PHE A 45 -26.11 12.94 7.45
C PHE A 45 -27.10 12.94 8.63
N PHE A 46 -27.66 11.78 8.99
CA PHE A 46 -28.59 11.59 10.13
C PHE A 46 -28.13 10.49 11.11
N TRP A 47 -26.98 9.86 10.85
CA TRP A 47 -26.43 8.81 11.68
C TRP A 47 -25.35 9.35 12.59
N THR A 48 -25.51 9.11 13.89
CA THR A 48 -24.50 9.39 14.89
C THR A 48 -23.86 8.07 15.29
N VAL A 49 -22.59 7.89 14.91
CA VAL A 49 -21.81 6.71 15.30
C VAL A 49 -20.61 7.20 16.09
N SER A 50 -20.52 6.77 17.34
CA SER A 50 -19.35 6.95 18.19
C SER A 50 -18.44 5.74 18.04
N PHE A 51 -17.25 5.94 17.50
CA PHE A 51 -16.23 4.91 17.45
C PHE A 51 -14.85 5.49 17.79
N PRO A 52 -13.95 4.69 18.39
CA PRO A 52 -12.57 5.12 18.61
C PRO A 52 -11.94 5.56 17.29
N ALA A 53 -11.31 6.74 17.25
CA ALA A 53 -10.71 7.27 16.02
C ALA A 53 -9.76 6.24 15.35
N GLY A 54 -9.09 5.41 16.16
CA GLY A 54 -8.30 4.26 15.73
C GLY A 54 -8.98 3.32 14.72
N VAL A 55 -10.28 3.05 14.86
CA VAL A 55 -11.03 2.19 13.93
C VAL A 55 -11.13 2.85 12.54
N GLY A 56 -11.29 4.17 12.48
CA GLY A 56 -11.29 4.92 11.23
C GLY A 56 -9.95 4.84 10.50
N PHE A 57 -8.83 4.89 11.24
CA PHE A 57 -7.49 4.77 10.66
C PHE A 57 -7.19 3.35 10.15
N LEU A 58 -7.68 2.31 10.83
CA LEU A 58 -7.61 0.93 10.32
C LEU A 58 -8.35 0.79 8.99
N LEU A 59 -9.57 1.33 8.90
CA LEU A 59 -10.33 1.32 7.65
C LEU A 59 -9.61 2.08 6.53
N ALA A 60 -9.07 3.26 6.83
CA ALA A 60 -8.28 4.03 5.86
C ALA A 60 -7.06 3.25 5.34
N ALA A 61 -6.37 2.52 6.22
CA ALA A 61 -5.24 1.69 5.85
C ALA A 61 -5.64 0.48 4.99
N ILE A 62 -6.76 -0.17 5.31
CA ILE A 62 -7.31 -1.26 4.48
C ILE A 62 -7.65 -0.75 3.09
N ILE A 63 -8.30 0.43 2.99
CA ILE A 63 -8.62 1.05 1.69
C ILE A 63 -7.32 1.34 0.92
N GLY A 64 -6.32 1.93 1.56
CA GLY A 64 -5.00 2.18 0.94
C GLY A 64 -4.33 0.91 0.43
N ALA A 65 -4.35 -0.17 1.23
CA ALA A 65 -3.80 -1.47 0.85
C ALA A 65 -4.54 -2.09 -0.35
N VAL A 66 -5.87 -2.00 -0.38
CA VAL A 66 -6.69 -2.47 -1.52
C VAL A 66 -6.35 -1.71 -2.80
N ILE A 67 -6.18 -0.39 -2.72
CA ILE A 67 -5.77 0.43 -3.87
C ILE A 67 -4.38 0.01 -4.36
N MET A 68 -3.41 -0.14 -3.45
CA MET A 68 -2.05 -0.58 -3.80
C MET A 68 -2.05 -1.97 -4.47
N LEU A 69 -2.80 -2.92 -3.91
CA LEU A 69 -2.94 -4.27 -4.46
C LEU A 69 -3.58 -4.25 -5.86
N SER A 70 -4.58 -3.39 -6.07
CA SER A 70 -5.25 -3.23 -7.36
C SER A 70 -4.27 -2.71 -8.42
N VAL A 71 -3.51 -1.66 -8.10
CA VAL A 71 -2.51 -1.07 -9.01
C VAL A 71 -1.38 -2.07 -9.30
N GLY A 72 -0.87 -2.75 -8.28
CA GLY A 72 0.17 -3.78 -8.41
C GLY A 72 -0.28 -4.96 -9.29
N SER A 73 -1.53 -5.40 -9.11
CA SER A 73 -2.15 -6.46 -9.91
C SER A 73 -2.25 -6.08 -11.38
N VAL A 74 -2.71 -4.86 -11.69
CA VAL A 74 -2.79 -4.36 -13.07
C VAL A 74 -1.41 -4.34 -13.72
N ARG A 75 -0.39 -3.80 -13.05
CA ARG A 75 0.98 -3.74 -13.58
C ARG A 75 1.56 -5.14 -13.83
N MET A 76 1.35 -6.07 -12.91
CA MET A 76 1.78 -7.46 -13.06
C MET A 76 1.09 -8.14 -14.26
N PHE A 77 -0.21 -7.88 -14.46
CA PHE A 77 -0.96 -8.43 -15.58
C PHE A 77 -0.51 -7.84 -16.93
N GLN A 78 -0.20 -6.54 -16.97
CA GLN A 78 0.39 -5.87 -18.13
C GLN A 78 1.74 -6.49 -18.51
N LEU A 79 2.61 -6.74 -17.52
CA LEU A 79 3.92 -7.35 -17.75
C LEU A 79 3.80 -8.77 -18.31
N ARG A 80 2.89 -9.59 -17.76
CA ARG A 80 2.59 -10.94 -18.26
C ARG A 80 2.09 -10.93 -19.72
N ARG A 81 1.27 -9.94 -20.08
CA ARG A 81 0.75 -9.78 -21.44
C ARG A 81 1.86 -9.40 -22.43
N GLN A 82 2.78 -8.51 -22.05
CA GLN A 82 3.92 -8.11 -22.88
C GLN A 82 4.90 -9.28 -23.12
N ILE A 83 5.17 -10.08 -22.08
CA ILE A 83 6.03 -11.27 -22.21
C ILE A 83 5.43 -12.29 -23.19
N HIS A 84 4.11 -12.48 -23.20
CA HIS A 84 3.46 -13.38 -24.17
C HIS A 84 3.43 -12.83 -25.60
N GLN A 85 3.42 -11.51 -25.80
CA GLN A 85 3.46 -10.92 -27.14
C GLN A 85 4.85 -10.93 -27.76
N GLN A 86 5.92 -10.85 -26.97
CA GLN A 86 7.31 -10.97 -27.44
C GLN A 86 7.67 -12.39 -27.92
N LYS A 87 6.82 -13.39 -27.66
CA LYS A 87 7.02 -14.79 -28.08
C LYS A 87 6.35 -15.12 -29.43
N LYS A 88 5.73 -14.15 -30.11
CA LYS A 88 5.23 -14.23 -31.49
C LYS A 88 6.16 -13.44 -32.41
#